data_AF-A0A2V2RRI7-F1
#
_entry.id   AF-A0A2V2RRI7-F1
#
_cell.length_a   1.000
_cell.length_b   1.000
_cell.length_c   1.000
_cell.angle_alpha   90.00
_cell.angle_beta   90.00
_cell.angle_gamma   90.00
#
_symmetry.space_group_name_H-M   'P 1'
#
loop_
_entity.id
_entity.type
_entity.pdbx_description
1 polymer ?
#
loop_
_entity_poly.entity_id
_entity_poly.type
_entity_poly.pdbx_seq_one_letter_code
_entity_poly.pdbx_strand_id
1 'polypeptide(L)' 'MKGARILVVDDDPQFSFVVKNLLELEGVETEIVHNSVDAMNRLMFSPFDAMLVD' A
#
# COMPACT_ATOMS: atom_id res chain seq x y z
N MET A 1 9.10 11.27 2.38
CA MET A 1 9.78 9.99 2.12
C MET A 1 9.84 9.75 0.61
N LYS A 2 10.47 10.67 -0.16
CA LYS A 2 10.43 10.60 -1.63
C LYS A 2 11.08 9.32 -2.12
N GLY A 3 10.34 8.55 -2.93
CA GLY A 3 10.81 7.30 -3.53
C GLY A 3 10.63 6.05 -2.67
N ALA A 4 9.97 6.15 -1.51
CA ALA A 4 9.54 4.97 -0.77
C ALA A 4 8.36 4.28 -1.48
N ARG A 5 8.27 2.96 -1.35
CA ARG A 5 7.19 2.13 -1.88
C ARG A 5 6.43 1.44 -0.75
N ILE A 6 5.15 1.78 -0.59
CA ILE A 6 4.30 1.29 0.50
C ILE A 6 3.19 0.39 -0.04
N LEU A 7 2.96 -0.73 0.65
CA LEU A 7 1.79 -1.59 0.44
C LEU A 7 0.72 -1.25 1.48
N VAL A 8 -0.48 -0.90 1.03
CA VAL A 8 -1.66 -0.70 1.89
C VAL A 8 -2.54 -1.94 1.77
N VAL A 9 -2.87 -2.56 2.90
CA VAL A 9 -3.70 -3.76 3.00
C VAL A 9 -4.95 -3.41 3.81
N ASP A 10 -6.09 -3.29 3.14
CA ASP A 10 -7.32 -2.78 3.76
C ASP A 10 -8.55 -3.20 2.95
N ASP A 11 -9.55 -3.78 3.60
CA ASP A 11 -10.77 -4.30 2.95
C ASP A 11 -11.81 -3.20 2.64
N ASP A 12 -11.66 -2.00 3.19
CA ASP A 12 -12.43 -0.82 2.81
C ASP A 12 -11.79 -0.11 1.58
N PRO A 13 -12.44 -0.16 0.41
CA PRO A 13 -11.92 0.50 -0.79
C PRO A 13 -11.87 2.02 -0.64
N GLN A 14 -12.83 2.64 0.06
CA GLN A 14 -12.87 4.09 0.20
C GLN A 14 -11.72 4.59 1.06
N PHE A 15 -11.49 3.93 2.20
CA PHE A 15 -10.42 4.33 3.10
C PHE A 15 -9.04 4.10 2.47
N SER A 16 -8.80 2.92 1.89
CA SER A 16 -7.53 2.62 1.20
C SER A 16 -7.21 3.60 0.06
N PHE A 17 -8.21 4.04 -0.71
CA PHE A 17 -8.00 5.07 -1.74
C PHE A 17 -7.62 6.44 -1.15
N VAL A 18 -8.21 6.84 -0.01
CA VAL A 18 -7.83 8.09 0.68
C VAL A 18 -6.38 8.01 1.14
N VAL A 19 -5.97 6.91 1.77
CA VAL A 19 -4.59 6.68 2.23
C VAL A 19 -3.62 6.74 1.06
N LYS A 20 -3.92 6.04 -0.04
CA LYS A 20 -3.10 6.08 -1.26
C LYS A 20 -2.91 7.49 -1.79
N ASN A 21 -3.98 8.26 -1.92
CA ASN A 21 -3.89 9.63 -2.43
C ASN A 21 -2.99 10.51 -1.54
N LEU A 22 -3.08 10.36 -0.22
CA LEU A 22 -2.24 11.11 0.71
C LEU A 22 -0.75 10.73 0.57
N LEU A 23 -0.46 9.43 0.46
CA LEU A 23 0.91 8.93 0.28
C LEU A 23 1.50 9.37 -1.07
N GLU A 24 0.74 9.28 -2.16
CA GLU A 24 1.17 9.69 -3.49
C GLU A 24 1.42 11.21 -3.58
N LEU A 25 0.62 12.03 -2.89
CA LEU A 25 0.87 13.48 -2.77
C LEU A 25 2.23 13.80 -2.12
N GLU A 26 2.69 12.94 -1.20
CA GLU A 26 4.00 13.03 -0.55
C GLU A 26 5.14 12.42 -1.38
N GLY A 27 4.84 11.94 -2.59
CA GLY A 27 5.80 11.31 -3.50
C GLY A 27 6.20 9.89 -3.10
N VAL A 28 5.29 9.16 -2.44
CA VAL A 28 5.42 7.74 -2.09
C VAL A 28 4.68 6.90 -3.12
N GLU A 29 5.36 5.92 -3.70
CA GLU A 29 4.70 4.94 -4.56
C GLU A 29 3.82 4.03 -3.70
N THR A 30 2.53 3.94 -4.01
CA THR A 30 1.58 3.22 -3.17
C THR A 30 0.78 2.19 -3.95
N GLU A 31 0.78 0.96 -3.46
CA GLU A 31 -0.04 -0.14 -3.96
C GLU A 31 -1.10 -0.51 -2.93
N ILE A 32 -2.33 -0.79 -3.37
CA ILE A 32 -3.44 -1.23 -2.50
C ILE A 32 -3.74 -2.69 -2.82
N VAL A 33 -3.96 -3.48 -1.77
CA VAL A 33 -4.58 -4.80 -1.82
C VAL A 33 -5.68 -4.87 -0.74
N HIS A 34 -6.70 -5.70 -0.97
CA HIS A 34 -7.90 -5.73 -0.11
C HIS A 34 -7.99 -6.97 0.78
N ASN A 35 -6.93 -7.78 0.83
CA ASN A 35 -6.86 -8.96 1.66
C ASN A 35 -5.40 -9.40 1.87
N SER A 36 -5.19 -10.22 2.90
CA SER A 36 -3.85 -10.67 3.29
C SER A 36 -3.22 -11.65 2.30
N VAL A 37 -4.03 -12.40 1.53
CA VAL A 37 -3.49 -13.37 0.54
C VAL A 37 -2.82 -12.62 -0.60
N ASP A 38 -3.48 -11.59 -1.12
CA ASP A 38 -2.92 -10.72 -2.15
C ASP A 38 -1.72 -9.93 -1.63
N ALA A 39 -1.76 -9.46 -0.37
CA ALA A 39 -0.62 -8.81 0.27
C ALA A 39 0.61 -9.71 0.31
N MET A 40 0.44 -10.96 0.77
CA MET A 40 1.53 -11.95 0.81
C MET A 40 2.07 -12.25 -0.59
N ASN A 41 1.20 -12.39 -1.58
CA ASN A 41 1.61 -12.56 -2.97
C ASN A 41 2.47 -11.37 -3.44
N ARG A 42 2.08 -10.12 -3.14
CA ARG A 42 2.85 -8.94 -3.52
C ARG A 42 4.21 -8.87 -2.85
N LEU A 43 4.27 -9.14 -1.54
CA LEU A 43 5.52 -9.13 -0.76
C LEU A 43 6.54 -10.17 -1.27
N MET A 44 6.08 -11.27 -1.87
CA MET A 44 6.94 -12.30 -2.46
C MET A 44 7.59 -11.86 -3.78
N PHE A 45 6.94 -11.00 -4.57
CA PHE A 45 7.40 -10.61 -5.90
C PHE A 45 8.06 -9.23 -5.96
N SER A 46 7.77 -8.35 -5.00
CA SER A 46 8.28 -6.98 -5.00
C SER A 46 8.65 -6.52 -3.60
N PRO A 47 9.80 -5.85 -3.42
CA PRO A 47 10.13 -5.21 -2.16
C PRO A 47 9.23 -4.00 -1.90
N PHE A 48 8.95 -3.78 -0.63
CA PHE A 48 8.27 -2.60 -0.09
C PHE A 48 9.05 -2.10 1.13
N ASP A 49 9.08 -0.80 1.34
CA ASP A 49 9.76 -0.19 2.50
C ASP A 49 8.92 -0.28 3.77
N ALA A 50 7.59 -0.32 3.62
CA ALA A 50 6.65 -0.49 4.70
C ALA A 50 5.33 -1.11 4.20
N MET A 51 4.59 -1.69 5.13
CA MET A 51 3.21 -2.15 4.93
C MET A 51 2.32 -1.47 5.96
N LEU A 52 1.22 -0.89 5.50
CA LEU A 52 0.14 -0.39 6.35
C LEU A 52 -1.01 -1.40 6.29
N VAL A 53 -1.51 -1.79 7.46
CA VAL A 53 -2.58 -2.78 7.60
C VAL A 53 -3.63 -2.22 8.54
N ASP A 54 -4.90 -2.33 8.15
CA ASP A 54 -6.08 -2.15 9.03
C ASP A 54 -6.64 -3.52 9.47
#